data_AF-A0A329SKP3-F1
#
_entry.id   AF-A0A329SKP3-F1
#
_cell.length_a   1.000
_cell.length_b   1.000
_cell.length_c   1.000
_cell.angle_alpha   90.00
_cell.angle_beta   90.00
_cell.angle_gamma   90.00
#
_symmetry.space_group_name_H-M   'P 1'
#
loop_
_entity.id
_entity.type
_entity.pdbx_description
1 polymer ?
#
loop_
_entity_poly.entity_id
_entity_poly.type
_entity_poly.pdbx_seq_one_letter_code
_entity_poly.pdbx_strand_id
1 'polypeptide(L)'
;MVSPGHHAARGASAALVTATALANLMHNRKALVTLLRRRTLTQLTLVKPSRNAAAIAIFIGVFRYLQRSTTVRANTANTDTSTIESPRVPGAVLASAVASGLGTACLSPNARPALISFLSTHAASQLVRDLMEKHPELQVLKPLELLAFMTAVGWIYYSGFFHPESYQRSHMRLILKYVLLTQSMASELQEQYRLGLNPNPCVMRHKGMTCNQFARSDFLPRVTSEAFRLYFPVHFSAWLLAQRHAKVRARPVSTRLRRFAAKLLRSTAYFTTFVYVGWVLSCHMGKFGDRSLTHRKLQFFLGGALPSLAIFIESPSRRRPIGLILTSYVLVSMGNVAFRRIPWLQPGASPVRGVLEAGCAAAAVAATISASLESNHLIRRILLGDIEARALQHQLKEAEPKAELAENEEPSRGGY
;
A
#
# COMPACT_ATOMS: atom_id res chain seq x y z
N MET A 1 -6.16 -2.70 -38.22
CA MET A 1 -5.60 -2.71 -36.85
C MET A 1 -5.09 -1.32 -36.49
N VAL A 2 -5.32 -0.83 -35.26
CA VAL A 2 -4.76 0.48 -34.81
C VAL A 2 -3.25 0.34 -34.53
N SER A 3 -2.45 1.29 -35.01
CA SER A 3 -0.98 1.27 -34.86
C SER A 3 -0.53 1.30 -33.39
N PRO A 4 0.63 0.71 -33.04
CA PRO A 4 1.18 0.77 -31.68
C PRO A 4 1.33 2.20 -31.15
N GLY A 5 1.79 3.12 -32.01
CA GLY A 5 1.94 4.53 -31.68
C GLY A 5 0.62 5.20 -31.30
N HIS A 6 -0.45 4.96 -32.07
CA HIS A 6 -1.76 5.54 -31.77
C HIS A 6 -2.37 4.97 -30.48
N HIS A 7 -2.15 3.67 -30.21
CA HIS A 7 -2.61 3.04 -28.97
C HIS A 7 -1.89 3.58 -27.71
N ALA A 8 -0.57 3.77 -27.82
CA ALA A 8 0.26 4.37 -26.79
C ALA A 8 -0.13 5.83 -26.53
N ALA A 9 -0.26 6.64 -27.57
CA ALA A 9 -0.66 8.04 -27.47
C ALA A 9 -2.03 8.20 -26.80
N ARG A 10 -3.02 7.39 -27.17
CA ARG A 10 -4.34 7.41 -26.50
C ARG A 10 -4.25 7.08 -25.01
N GLY A 11 -3.44 6.08 -24.64
CA GLY A 11 -3.26 5.68 -23.25
C GLY A 11 -2.57 6.75 -22.41
N ALA A 12 -1.44 7.28 -22.90
CA ALA A 12 -0.69 8.34 -22.23
C ALA A 12 -1.53 9.63 -22.10
N SER A 13 -2.21 10.06 -23.17
CA SER A 13 -3.07 11.24 -23.16
C SER A 13 -4.25 11.08 -22.21
N ALA A 14 -4.92 9.92 -22.18
CA ALA A 14 -6.01 9.67 -21.24
C ALA A 14 -5.53 9.72 -19.78
N ALA A 15 -4.35 9.16 -19.50
CA ALA A 15 -3.74 9.22 -18.18
C ALA A 15 -3.39 10.66 -17.76
N LEU A 16 -2.79 11.45 -18.66
CA LEU A 16 -2.46 12.86 -18.44
C LEU A 16 -3.70 13.72 -18.21
N VAL A 17 -4.75 13.57 -19.04
CA VAL A 17 -6.01 14.30 -18.89
C VAL A 17 -6.66 13.97 -17.55
N THR A 18 -6.74 12.68 -17.21
CA THR A 18 -7.32 12.23 -15.93
C THR A 18 -6.53 12.79 -14.74
N ALA A 19 -5.20 12.72 -14.79
CA ALA A 19 -4.36 13.25 -13.72
C ALA A 19 -4.44 14.77 -13.61
N THR A 20 -4.55 15.47 -14.73
CA THR A 20 -4.75 16.94 -14.77
C THR A 20 -6.10 17.31 -14.16
N ALA A 21 -7.17 16.60 -14.52
CA ALA A 21 -8.50 16.81 -13.93
C ALA A 21 -8.49 16.57 -12.42
N LEU A 22 -7.85 15.50 -11.95
CA LEU A 22 -7.70 15.21 -10.52
C LEU A 22 -6.87 16.27 -9.78
N ALA A 23 -5.76 16.72 -10.36
CA ALA A 23 -4.92 17.77 -9.79
C ALA A 23 -5.72 19.07 -9.62
N ASN A 24 -6.48 19.45 -10.65
CA ASN A 24 -7.32 20.64 -10.62
C ASN A 24 -8.47 20.52 -9.61
N LEU A 25 -9.13 19.36 -9.53
CA LEU A 25 -10.19 19.11 -8.56
C LEU A 25 -9.68 19.16 -7.12
N MET A 26 -8.51 18.56 -6.86
CA MET A 26 -7.90 18.53 -5.53
C MET A 26 -7.38 19.89 -5.08
N HIS A 27 -6.81 20.67 -6.00
CA HIS A 27 -6.33 22.02 -5.74
C HIS A 27 -7.50 22.98 -5.46
N ASN A 28 -8.52 22.94 -6.33
CA ASN A 28 -9.68 23.80 -6.21
C ASN A 28 -10.75 23.26 -5.22
N ARG A 29 -10.47 22.20 -4.45
CA ARG A 29 -11.48 21.53 -3.60
C ARG A 29 -12.23 22.49 -2.66
N LYS A 30 -11.55 23.47 -2.08
CA LYS A 30 -12.17 24.44 -1.17
C LYS A 30 -13.09 25.39 -1.95
N ALA A 31 -12.59 25.94 -3.06
CA ALA A 31 -13.36 26.78 -3.98
C ALA A 31 -14.61 26.04 -4.50
N LEU A 32 -14.46 24.78 -4.92
CA LEU A 32 -15.57 23.93 -5.37
C LEU A 32 -16.60 23.68 -4.26
N VAL A 33 -16.16 23.40 -3.03
CA VAL A 33 -17.08 23.23 -1.88
C VAL A 33 -17.80 24.53 -1.57
N THR A 34 -17.11 25.68 -1.63
CA THR A 34 -17.71 26.99 -1.43
C THR A 34 -18.73 27.31 -2.52
N LEU A 35 -18.41 27.03 -3.78
CA LEU A 35 -19.31 27.18 -4.93
C LEU A 35 -20.54 26.29 -4.78
N LEU A 36 -20.38 25.02 -4.37
CA LEU A 36 -21.50 24.10 -4.14
C LEU A 36 -22.37 24.50 -2.95
N ARG A 37 -21.78 25.04 -1.87
CA ARG A 37 -22.51 25.43 -0.65
C ARG A 37 -23.18 26.79 -0.73
N ARG A 38 -22.50 27.77 -1.34
CA ARG A 38 -22.91 29.19 -1.32
C ARG A 38 -23.31 29.72 -2.68
N ARG A 39 -23.18 28.92 -3.76
CA ARG A 39 -23.42 29.32 -5.16
C ARG A 39 -22.66 30.59 -5.59
N THR A 40 -21.63 30.97 -4.84
CA THR A 40 -20.75 32.10 -5.16
C THR A 40 -19.66 31.62 -6.12
N LEU A 41 -19.54 32.31 -7.25
CA LEU A 41 -18.44 32.10 -8.20
C LEU A 41 -17.11 32.47 -7.54
N THR A 42 -16.30 31.46 -7.27
CA THR A 42 -14.91 31.62 -6.83
C THR A 42 -13.97 31.37 -8.00
N GLN A 43 -12.92 32.17 -8.14
CA GLN A 43 -11.92 32.02 -9.20
C GLN A 43 -11.25 30.63 -9.10
N LEU A 44 -11.43 29.81 -10.14
CA LEU A 44 -10.76 28.52 -10.27
C LEU A 44 -9.41 28.72 -10.93
N THR A 45 -8.37 28.09 -10.38
CA THR A 45 -7.01 28.17 -10.94
C THR A 45 -6.68 26.88 -11.65
N LEU A 46 -6.16 26.99 -12.88
CA LEU A 46 -5.67 25.84 -13.62
C LEU A 46 -4.27 25.44 -13.12
N VAL A 47 -4.12 24.19 -12.70
CA VAL A 47 -2.87 23.64 -12.19
C VAL A 47 -2.32 22.59 -13.14
N LYS A 48 -1.00 22.68 -13.41
CA LYS A 48 -0.25 21.72 -14.23
C LYS A 48 -0.17 20.36 -13.51
N PRO A 49 -0.23 19.23 -14.24
CA PRO A 49 -0.06 17.91 -13.64
C PRO A 49 1.33 17.76 -13.02
N SER A 50 1.42 17.00 -11.92
CA SER A 50 2.68 16.79 -11.21
C SER A 50 3.66 15.92 -12.02
N ARG A 51 4.96 15.98 -11.70
CA ARG A 51 5.97 15.06 -12.28
C ARG A 51 5.58 13.60 -12.09
N ASN A 52 4.92 13.27 -10.97
CA ASN A 52 4.45 11.91 -10.70
C ASN A 52 3.30 11.50 -11.64
N ALA A 53 2.40 12.42 -11.98
CA ALA A 53 1.35 12.18 -12.98
C ALA A 53 1.94 11.93 -14.38
N ALA A 54 2.94 12.74 -14.77
CA ALA A 54 3.65 12.54 -16.02
C ALA A 54 4.38 11.18 -16.08
N ALA A 55 5.05 10.78 -14.99
CA ALA A 55 5.70 9.48 -14.88
C ALA A 55 4.72 8.30 -15.07
N ILE A 56 3.51 8.38 -14.51
CA ILE A 56 2.47 7.36 -14.70
C ILE A 56 2.01 7.32 -16.16
N ALA A 57 1.85 8.47 -16.81
CA ALA A 57 1.46 8.53 -18.21
C ALA A 57 2.55 7.97 -19.13
N ILE A 58 3.82 8.25 -18.84
CA ILE A 58 4.98 7.67 -19.54
C ILE A 58 4.98 6.15 -19.37
N PHE A 59 4.79 5.66 -18.14
CA PHE A 59 4.66 4.22 -17.88
C PHE A 59 3.57 3.58 -18.76
N ILE A 60 2.36 4.13 -18.77
CA ILE A 60 1.23 3.59 -19.55
C ILE A 60 1.52 3.64 -21.05
N GLY A 61 2.06 4.76 -21.55
CA GLY A 61 2.37 4.94 -22.96
C GLY A 61 3.43 3.94 -23.45
N VAL A 62 4.56 3.85 -22.74
CA VAL A 62 5.66 2.92 -23.07
C VAL A 62 5.20 1.47 -22.98
N PHE A 63 4.47 1.11 -21.92
CA PHE A 63 3.94 -0.24 -21.76
C PHE A 63 3.06 -0.64 -22.95
N ARG A 64 2.09 0.22 -23.29
CA ARG A 64 1.16 -0.01 -24.42
C ARG A 64 1.87 -0.09 -25.76
N TYR A 65 2.90 0.73 -25.97
CA TYR A 65 3.66 0.70 -27.20
C TYR A 65 4.40 -0.63 -27.35
N LEU A 66 5.16 -1.03 -26.33
CA LEU A 66 5.99 -2.22 -26.36
C LEU A 66 5.16 -3.50 -26.41
N GLN A 67 4.17 -3.65 -25.53
CA GLN A 67 3.31 -4.82 -25.49
C GLN A 67 2.55 -5.00 -26.82
N ARG A 68 2.03 -3.93 -27.40
CA ARG A 68 1.32 -4.03 -28.68
C ARG A 68 2.25 -4.32 -29.85
N SER A 69 3.47 -3.81 -29.83
CA SER A 69 4.48 -4.13 -30.85
C SER A 69 4.87 -5.61 -30.79
N THR A 70 5.03 -6.17 -29.59
CA THR A 70 5.29 -7.60 -29.42
C THR A 70 4.09 -8.46 -29.80
N THR A 71 2.86 -8.04 -29.49
CA THR A 71 1.64 -8.75 -29.90
C THR A 71 1.48 -8.77 -31.42
N VAL A 72 1.72 -7.65 -32.11
CA VAL A 72 1.68 -7.60 -33.58
C VAL A 72 2.70 -8.56 -34.17
N ARG A 73 3.95 -8.53 -33.68
CA ARG A 73 5.02 -9.43 -34.14
C ARG A 73 4.71 -10.92 -33.87
N ALA A 74 4.14 -11.24 -32.71
CA ALA A 74 3.76 -12.60 -32.35
C ALA A 74 2.62 -13.13 -33.24
N ASN A 75 1.64 -12.28 -33.58
CA ASN A 75 0.55 -12.66 -34.48
C ASN A 75 1.03 -12.92 -35.90
N THR A 76 2.08 -12.23 -36.36
CA THR A 76 2.71 -12.48 -37.67
C THR A 76 3.58 -13.75 -37.67
N ALA A 77 4.12 -14.16 -36.52
CA ALA A 77 4.97 -15.35 -36.41
C ALA A 77 4.18 -16.65 -36.14
N ASN A 78 3.07 -16.56 -35.41
CA ASN A 78 2.18 -17.70 -35.14
C ASN A 78 1.44 -18.22 -36.39
N THR A 79 1.59 -17.56 -37.54
CA THR A 79 1.12 -18.10 -38.82
C THR A 79 1.98 -19.27 -39.32
N ASP A 80 3.22 -19.41 -38.81
CA ASP A 80 4.21 -20.36 -39.33
C ASP A 80 4.63 -21.49 -38.36
N THR A 81 4.30 -21.45 -37.07
CA THR A 81 4.69 -22.53 -36.13
C THR A 81 3.72 -22.68 -34.96
N SER A 82 3.07 -23.84 -34.87
CA SER A 82 2.14 -24.23 -33.82
C SER A 82 2.76 -25.25 -32.87
N THR A 83 3.49 -24.85 -31.82
CA THR A 83 3.90 -25.80 -30.74
C THR A 83 4.35 -25.20 -29.40
N ILE A 84 4.49 -23.88 -29.24
CA ILE A 84 4.90 -23.31 -27.94
C ILE A 84 3.69 -22.68 -27.25
N GLU A 85 3.41 -23.07 -26.00
CA GLU A 85 2.45 -22.40 -25.13
C GLU A 85 2.83 -20.91 -25.00
N SER A 86 2.21 -20.08 -25.84
CA SER A 86 2.49 -18.66 -25.86
C SER A 86 1.97 -18.02 -24.57
N PRO A 87 2.73 -17.14 -23.91
CA PRO A 87 2.25 -16.44 -22.73
C PRO A 87 0.97 -15.67 -23.05
N ARG A 88 -0.03 -15.74 -22.15
CA ARG A 88 -1.36 -15.13 -22.33
C ARG A 88 -1.33 -13.65 -22.72
N VAL A 89 -0.29 -12.92 -22.30
CA VAL A 89 0.00 -11.56 -22.77
C VAL A 89 1.45 -11.49 -23.26
N PRO A 90 1.69 -11.62 -24.57
CA PRO A 90 3.04 -11.59 -25.14
C PRO A 90 3.76 -10.27 -24.83
N GLY A 91 4.98 -10.36 -24.30
CA GLY A 91 5.85 -9.21 -24.05
C GLY A 91 5.47 -8.34 -22.84
N ALA A 92 4.42 -8.68 -22.07
CA ALA A 92 3.98 -7.88 -20.92
C ALA A 92 5.08 -7.67 -19.86
N VAL A 93 5.86 -8.72 -19.57
CA VAL A 93 6.94 -8.67 -18.58
C VAL A 93 8.00 -7.65 -19.00
N LEU A 94 8.55 -7.78 -20.22
CA LEU A 94 9.56 -6.86 -20.75
C LEU A 94 9.01 -5.43 -20.88
N ALA A 95 7.80 -5.27 -21.44
CA ALA A 95 7.16 -3.97 -21.57
C ALA A 95 6.98 -3.28 -20.22
N SER A 96 6.60 -4.04 -19.18
CA SER A 96 6.44 -3.52 -17.82
C SER A 96 7.76 -3.16 -17.16
N ALA A 97 8.82 -3.93 -17.38
CA ALA A 97 10.14 -3.66 -16.83
C ALA A 97 10.68 -2.33 -17.39
N VAL A 98 10.65 -2.17 -18.73
CA VAL A 98 11.12 -0.96 -19.42
C VAL A 98 10.27 0.25 -19.04
N ALA A 99 8.94 0.11 -19.08
CA ALA A 99 8.02 1.17 -18.68
C ALA A 99 8.24 1.60 -17.23
N SER A 100 8.45 0.66 -16.30
CA SER A 100 8.67 0.94 -14.88
C SER A 100 10.00 1.63 -14.63
N GLY A 101 11.06 1.21 -15.31
CA GLY A 101 12.37 1.84 -15.23
C GLY A 101 12.32 3.29 -15.68
N LEU A 102 11.76 3.54 -16.87
CA LEU A 102 11.59 4.90 -17.43
C LEU A 102 10.64 5.75 -16.58
N GLY A 103 9.50 5.20 -16.18
CA GLY A 103 8.55 5.88 -15.30
C GLY A 103 9.20 6.28 -13.97
N THR A 104 10.00 5.40 -13.37
CA THR A 104 10.69 5.68 -12.11
C THR A 104 11.77 6.75 -12.26
N ALA A 105 12.50 6.75 -13.38
CA ALA A 105 13.44 7.83 -13.70
C ALA A 105 12.73 9.20 -13.78
N CYS A 106 11.51 9.24 -14.31
CA CYS A 106 10.69 10.45 -14.40
C CYS A 106 10.02 10.86 -13.08
N LEU A 107 9.94 9.98 -12.08
CA LEU A 107 9.39 10.31 -10.76
C LEU A 107 10.26 11.31 -10.02
N SER A 108 9.61 12.14 -9.19
CA SER A 108 10.32 12.99 -8.24
C SER A 108 11.15 12.14 -7.27
N PRO A 109 12.44 12.46 -7.03
CA PRO A 109 13.31 11.66 -6.15
C PRO A 109 12.71 11.43 -4.75
N ASN A 110 12.01 12.43 -4.21
CA ASN A 110 11.37 12.34 -2.90
C ASN A 110 10.22 11.33 -2.82
N ALA A 111 9.59 10.99 -3.96
CA ALA A 111 8.47 10.05 -4.02
C ALA A 111 8.92 8.61 -4.33
N ARG A 112 10.12 8.43 -4.90
CA ARG A 112 10.62 7.12 -5.35
C ARG A 112 10.72 6.09 -4.22
N PRO A 113 11.32 6.40 -3.03
CA PRO A 113 11.50 5.38 -1.99
C PRO A 113 10.19 4.74 -1.53
N ALA A 114 9.14 5.55 -1.33
CA ALA A 114 7.83 5.06 -0.90
C ALA A 114 7.18 4.17 -1.97
N LEU A 115 7.23 4.58 -3.24
CA LEU A 115 6.67 3.79 -4.32
C LEU A 115 7.43 2.47 -4.52
N ILE A 116 8.76 2.54 -4.59
CA ILE A 116 9.61 1.36 -4.80
C ILE A 116 9.44 0.40 -3.65
N SER A 117 9.47 0.88 -2.41
CA SER A 117 9.24 0.02 -1.26
C SER A 117 7.87 -0.65 -1.32
N PHE A 118 6.81 0.07 -1.70
CA PHE A 118 5.49 -0.54 -1.88
C PHE A 118 5.49 -1.63 -2.96
N LEU A 119 6.06 -1.34 -4.14
CA LEU A 119 6.14 -2.28 -5.26
C LEU A 119 6.96 -3.52 -4.90
N SER A 120 8.16 -3.34 -4.34
CA SER A 120 9.02 -4.44 -3.92
C SER A 120 8.41 -5.27 -2.79
N THR A 121 7.74 -4.63 -1.82
CA THR A 121 7.02 -5.36 -0.74
C THR A 121 5.88 -6.19 -1.32
N HIS A 122 5.13 -5.63 -2.26
CA HIS A 122 4.06 -6.37 -2.95
C HIS A 122 4.60 -7.54 -3.76
N ALA A 123 5.69 -7.34 -4.51
CA ALA A 123 6.34 -8.38 -5.29
C ALA A 123 6.88 -9.51 -4.40
N ALA A 124 7.61 -9.18 -3.33
CA ALA A 124 8.08 -10.16 -2.37
C ALA A 124 6.92 -10.94 -1.74
N SER A 125 5.83 -10.26 -1.36
CA SER A 125 4.65 -10.91 -0.80
C SER A 125 3.92 -11.82 -1.80
N GLN A 126 3.94 -11.52 -3.09
CA GLN A 126 3.40 -12.41 -4.12
C GLN A 126 4.30 -13.62 -4.32
N LEU A 127 5.62 -13.42 -4.48
CA LEU A 127 6.57 -14.52 -4.65
C LEU A 127 6.57 -15.50 -3.48
N VAL A 128 6.49 -15.02 -2.24
CA VAL A 128 6.37 -15.89 -1.05
C VAL A 128 5.11 -16.74 -1.11
N ARG A 129 3.99 -16.17 -1.58
CA ARG A 129 2.75 -16.93 -1.72
C ARG A 129 2.84 -17.97 -2.82
N ASP A 130 3.36 -17.59 -3.98
CA ASP A 130 3.50 -18.51 -5.10
C ASP A 130 4.42 -19.68 -4.71
N LEU A 131 5.46 -19.41 -3.91
CA LEU A 131 6.31 -20.44 -3.32
C LEU A 131 5.55 -21.35 -2.36
N MET A 132 4.75 -20.80 -1.45
CA MET A 132 3.93 -21.58 -0.50
C MET A 132 2.78 -22.35 -1.15
N GLU A 133 2.27 -21.88 -2.29
CA GLU A 133 1.27 -22.58 -3.09
C GLU A 133 1.90 -23.78 -3.82
N LYS A 134 3.15 -23.64 -4.30
CA LYS A 134 3.93 -24.74 -4.91
C LYS A 134 4.44 -25.76 -3.89
N HIS A 135 4.72 -25.32 -2.68
CA HIS A 135 5.35 -26.11 -1.61
C HIS A 135 4.49 -26.06 -0.34
N PRO A 136 3.46 -26.92 -0.21
CA PRO A 136 2.55 -26.93 0.93
C PRO A 136 3.24 -27.10 2.29
N GLU A 137 4.41 -27.75 2.33
CA GLU A 137 5.28 -27.88 3.51
C GLU A 137 5.71 -26.52 4.09
N LEU A 138 5.80 -25.48 3.25
CA LEU A 138 6.15 -24.12 3.68
C LEU A 138 4.98 -23.38 4.33
N GLN A 139 3.79 -23.97 4.42
CA GLN A 139 2.66 -23.35 5.13
C GLN A 139 2.94 -23.11 6.62
N VAL A 140 3.88 -23.85 7.22
CA VAL A 140 4.37 -23.60 8.58
C VAL A 140 4.94 -22.19 8.75
N LEU A 141 5.36 -21.53 7.66
CA LEU A 141 5.94 -20.18 7.67
C LEU A 141 4.88 -19.05 7.65
N LYS A 142 3.58 -19.36 7.56
CA LYS A 142 2.49 -18.35 7.65
C LYS A 142 2.65 -17.37 8.83
N PRO A 143 3.07 -17.79 10.04
CA PRO A 143 3.27 -16.86 11.16
C PRO A 143 4.35 -15.80 10.92
N LEU A 144 5.28 -16.00 9.96
CA LEU A 144 6.28 -14.99 9.63
C LEU A 144 5.65 -13.68 9.14
N GLU A 145 4.48 -13.72 8.47
CA GLU A 145 3.77 -12.50 8.07
C GLU A 145 3.37 -11.66 9.30
N LEU A 146 2.93 -12.32 10.37
CA LEU A 146 2.60 -11.65 11.62
C LEU A 146 3.86 -11.11 12.30
N LEU A 147 4.95 -11.85 12.32
CA LEU A 147 6.21 -11.39 12.90
C LEU A 147 6.78 -10.20 12.11
N ALA A 148 6.70 -10.21 10.79
CA ALA A 148 7.06 -9.08 9.94
C ALA A 148 6.18 -7.86 10.26
N PHE A 149 4.87 -8.06 10.44
CA PHE A 149 3.95 -7.00 10.84
C PHE A 149 4.27 -6.42 12.22
N MET A 150 4.49 -7.27 13.22
CA MET A 150 4.87 -6.86 14.58
C MET A 150 6.19 -6.10 14.57
N THR A 151 7.19 -6.60 13.85
CA THR A 151 8.50 -5.95 13.69
C THR A 151 8.36 -4.60 13.00
N ALA A 152 7.52 -4.51 11.97
CA ALA A 152 7.27 -3.27 11.26
C ALA A 152 6.72 -2.19 12.21
N VAL A 153 5.65 -2.50 12.93
CA VAL A 153 5.08 -1.52 13.86
C VAL A 153 6.00 -1.22 15.05
N GLY A 154 6.71 -2.23 15.55
CA GLY A 154 7.73 -2.03 16.57
C GLY A 154 8.80 -1.04 16.10
N TRP A 155 9.25 -1.16 14.86
CA TRP A 155 10.15 -0.19 14.24
C TRP A 155 9.53 1.21 14.15
N ILE A 156 8.24 1.34 13.82
CA ILE A 156 7.56 2.66 13.78
C ILE A 156 7.65 3.36 15.13
N TYR A 157 7.37 2.65 16.22
CA TYR A 157 7.48 3.19 17.57
C TYR A 157 8.94 3.52 17.90
N TYR A 158 9.86 2.58 17.69
CA TYR A 158 11.28 2.79 17.95
C TYR A 158 11.84 4.00 17.18
N SER A 159 11.78 3.96 15.85
CA SER A 159 12.35 5.00 14.99
C SER A 159 11.61 6.33 15.13
N GLY A 160 10.31 6.34 15.44
CA GLY A 160 9.56 7.57 15.71
C GLY A 160 10.13 8.38 16.87
N PHE A 161 10.73 7.75 17.89
CA PHE A 161 11.31 8.44 19.05
C PHE A 161 12.84 8.53 19.04
N PHE A 162 13.53 7.55 18.45
CA PHE A 162 15.01 7.52 18.44
C PHE A 162 15.63 7.96 17.10
N HIS A 163 14.88 7.90 16.01
CA HIS A 163 15.30 8.29 14.67
C HIS A 163 14.21 9.08 13.92
N PRO A 164 13.67 10.17 14.50
CA PRO A 164 12.57 10.91 13.89
C PRO A 164 12.92 11.47 12.51
N GLU A 165 14.21 11.68 12.23
CA GLU A 165 14.74 12.08 10.91
C GLU A 165 14.49 11.04 9.81
N SER A 166 14.23 9.78 10.17
CA SER A 166 13.94 8.71 9.21
C SER A 166 12.59 8.87 8.51
N TYR A 167 11.69 9.71 9.05
CA TYR A 167 10.38 10.00 8.51
C TYR A 167 10.30 11.40 7.91
N GLN A 168 9.53 11.52 6.82
CA GLN A 168 9.08 12.84 6.37
C GLN A 168 8.19 13.49 7.42
N ARG A 169 8.31 14.80 7.63
CA ARG A 169 7.55 15.55 8.65
C ARG A 169 6.04 15.37 8.53
N SER A 170 5.52 15.33 7.30
CA SER A 170 4.10 15.08 7.02
C SER A 170 3.65 13.70 7.50
N HIS A 171 4.49 12.67 7.30
CA HIS A 171 4.22 11.30 7.74
C HIS A 171 4.30 11.17 9.25
N MET A 172 5.33 11.75 9.87
CA MET A 172 5.45 11.73 11.33
C MET A 172 4.26 12.41 12.00
N ARG A 173 3.81 13.55 11.47
CA ARG A 173 2.59 14.23 11.93
C ARG A 173 1.35 13.33 11.84
N LEU A 174 1.25 12.53 10.79
CA LEU A 174 0.14 11.60 10.60
C LEU A 174 0.20 10.43 11.59
N ILE A 175 1.39 9.85 11.81
CA ILE A 175 1.63 8.79 12.81
C ILE A 175 1.22 9.30 14.19
N LEU A 176 1.74 10.46 14.59
CA LEU A 176 1.45 11.08 15.89
C LEU A 176 -0.05 11.38 16.05
N LYS A 177 -0.70 11.91 15.01
CA LYS A 177 -2.15 12.14 15.02
C LYS A 177 -2.92 10.86 15.34
N TYR A 178 -2.59 9.75 14.69
CA TYR A 178 -3.32 8.49 14.88
C TYR A 178 -3.10 7.84 16.24
N VAL A 179 -1.96 8.10 16.89
CA VAL A 179 -1.72 7.65 18.27
C VAL A 179 -2.08 8.71 19.33
N LEU A 180 -2.82 9.75 18.93
CA LEU A 180 -3.24 10.88 19.77
C LEU A 180 -2.09 11.57 20.50
N LEU A 181 -0.93 11.67 19.86
CA LEU A 181 0.21 12.44 20.33
C LEU A 181 0.31 13.77 19.59
N THR A 182 0.67 14.82 20.33
CA THR A 182 1.02 16.09 19.70
C THR A 182 2.50 16.08 19.29
N GLN A 183 2.83 16.91 18.29
CA GLN A 183 4.21 17.06 17.86
C GLN A 183 5.12 17.59 18.98
N SER A 184 4.63 18.53 19.80
CA SER A 184 5.40 19.08 20.92
C SER A 184 5.76 18.01 21.95
N MET A 185 4.80 17.19 22.38
CA MET A 185 5.04 16.09 23.31
C MET A 185 6.05 15.07 22.76
N ALA A 186 5.93 14.74 21.46
CA ALA A 186 6.87 13.81 20.83
C ALA A 186 8.29 14.41 20.76
N SER A 187 8.40 15.67 20.38
CA SER A 187 9.69 16.37 20.28
C SER A 187 10.37 16.56 21.63
N GLU A 188 9.62 16.83 22.70
CA GLU A 188 10.15 16.91 24.05
C GLU A 188 10.75 15.56 24.50
N LEU A 189 10.04 14.44 24.29
CA LEU A 189 10.56 13.10 24.58
C LEU A 189 11.78 12.76 23.70
N GLN A 190 11.72 13.05 22.41
CA GLN A 190 12.82 12.81 21.47
C GLN A 190 14.09 13.54 21.92
N GLU A 191 13.96 14.78 22.35
CA GLU A 191 15.10 15.59 22.80
C GLU A 191 15.68 15.04 24.11
N GLN A 192 14.83 14.67 25.07
CA GLN A 192 15.30 14.02 26.30
C GLN A 192 16.05 12.72 26.01
N TYR A 193 15.56 11.87 25.09
CA TYR A 193 16.27 10.66 24.69
C TYR A 193 17.59 10.95 23.96
N ARG A 194 17.69 12.04 23.19
CA ARG A 194 18.94 12.46 22.54
C ARG A 194 19.99 12.91 23.54
N LEU A 195 19.57 13.59 24.60
CA LEU A 195 20.42 13.99 25.72
C LEU A 195 20.83 12.80 26.62
N GLY A 196 20.42 11.57 26.29
CA GLY A 196 20.70 10.37 27.07
C GLY A 196 19.81 10.20 28.31
N LEU A 197 18.82 11.07 28.50
CA LEU A 197 17.84 10.96 29.57
C LEU A 197 16.85 9.84 29.26
N ASN A 198 16.27 9.26 30.32
CA ASN A 198 15.30 8.18 30.19
C ASN A 198 13.95 8.49 30.86
N PRO A 199 13.23 9.54 30.39
CA PRO A 199 11.92 9.88 30.93
C PRO A 199 10.90 8.76 30.69
N ASN A 200 9.98 8.61 31.65
CA ASN A 200 8.78 7.81 31.42
C ASN A 200 7.76 8.63 30.58
N PRO A 201 7.30 8.13 29.43
CA PRO A 201 6.34 8.82 28.57
C PRO A 201 5.01 9.20 29.26
N CYS A 202 4.63 8.52 30.34
CA CYS A 202 3.40 8.82 31.09
C CYS A 202 3.34 10.25 31.60
N VAL A 203 4.46 10.78 32.10
CA VAL A 203 4.53 12.11 32.71
C VAL A 203 4.16 13.20 31.71
N MET A 204 4.49 12.97 30.43
CA MET A 204 4.12 13.86 29.33
C MET A 204 2.75 13.55 28.75
N ARG A 205 2.36 12.27 28.64
CA ARG A 205 1.09 11.87 28.02
C ARG A 205 -0.15 12.29 28.80
N HIS A 206 -0.08 12.30 30.12
CA HIS A 206 -1.22 12.63 30.98
C HIS A 206 -0.77 13.38 32.23
N LYS A 207 -0.19 14.56 32.01
CA LYS A 207 0.31 15.46 33.05
C LYS A 207 -0.75 15.69 34.13
N GLY A 208 -0.38 15.42 35.38
CA GLY A 208 -1.27 15.60 36.54
C GLY A 208 -2.35 14.52 36.74
N MET A 209 -2.41 13.48 35.90
CA MET A 209 -3.35 12.36 36.01
C MET A 209 -2.62 11.02 36.17
N THR A 210 -3.24 10.09 36.89
CA THR A 210 -2.83 8.68 36.84
C THR A 210 -3.23 8.04 35.51
N CYS A 211 -2.56 6.94 35.11
CA CYS A 211 -2.91 6.21 33.88
C CYS A 211 -4.39 5.81 33.86
N ASN A 212 -4.93 5.35 34.99
CA ASN A 212 -6.34 4.93 35.10
C ASN A 212 -7.31 6.10 34.95
N GLN A 213 -7.00 7.27 35.52
CA GLN A 213 -7.80 8.48 35.33
C GLN A 213 -7.78 8.93 33.87
N PHE A 214 -6.60 8.89 33.23
CA PHE A 214 -6.49 9.24 31.81
C PHE A 214 -7.24 8.25 30.90
N ALA A 215 -7.17 6.95 31.18
CA ALA A 215 -7.93 5.94 30.42
C ALA A 215 -9.45 6.19 30.45
N ARG A 216 -9.96 6.55 31.64
CA ARG A 216 -11.40 6.82 31.88
C ARG A 216 -11.83 8.24 31.50
N SER A 217 -10.89 9.13 31.20
CA SER A 217 -11.18 10.45 30.62
C SER A 217 -11.65 10.33 29.17
N ASP A 218 -11.68 11.46 28.45
CA ASP A 218 -11.99 11.51 27.02
C ASP A 218 -10.98 10.80 26.10
N PHE A 219 -9.99 10.07 26.63
CA PHE A 219 -9.04 9.33 25.79
C PHE A 219 -9.74 8.29 24.91
N LEU A 220 -10.51 7.35 25.50
CA LEU A 220 -11.16 6.28 24.74
C LEU A 220 -12.22 6.80 23.73
N PRO A 221 -13.06 7.79 24.08
CA PRO A 221 -13.92 8.47 23.10
C PRO A 221 -13.14 9.14 21.96
N ARG A 222 -12.03 9.83 22.25
CA ARG A 222 -11.19 10.47 21.22
C ARG A 222 -10.55 9.47 20.27
N VAL A 223 -10.00 8.37 20.80
CA VAL A 223 -9.40 7.30 19.97
C VAL A 223 -10.47 6.73 19.04
N THR A 224 -11.65 6.44 19.58
CA THR A 224 -12.78 5.87 18.81
C THR A 224 -13.28 6.85 17.75
N SER A 225 -13.33 8.15 18.07
CA SER A 225 -13.70 9.20 17.12
C SER A 225 -12.72 9.30 15.95
N GLU A 226 -11.41 9.29 16.22
CA GLU A 226 -10.38 9.30 15.17
C GLU A 226 -10.39 8.02 14.34
N ALA A 227 -10.61 6.86 14.97
CA ALA A 227 -10.79 5.58 14.27
C ALA A 227 -11.97 5.65 13.29
N PHE A 228 -13.11 6.19 13.73
CA PHE A 228 -14.28 6.36 12.87
C PHE A 228 -13.99 7.31 11.71
N ARG A 229 -13.36 8.47 11.96
CA ARG A 229 -12.96 9.43 10.93
C ARG A 229 -12.01 8.83 9.89
N LEU A 230 -11.14 7.92 10.30
CA LEU A 230 -10.21 7.22 9.42
C LEU A 230 -10.90 6.15 8.57
N TYR A 231 -11.69 5.28 9.19
CA TYR A 231 -12.23 4.09 8.53
C TYR A 231 -13.58 4.31 7.84
N PHE A 232 -14.39 5.27 8.30
CA PHE A 232 -15.69 5.53 7.68
C PHE A 232 -15.56 5.87 6.19
N PRO A 233 -14.70 6.82 5.74
CA PRO A 233 -14.59 7.13 4.31
C PRO A 233 -14.14 5.93 3.48
N VAL A 234 -13.24 5.09 4.03
CA VAL A 234 -12.71 3.90 3.35
C VAL A 234 -13.79 2.84 3.17
N HIS A 235 -14.51 2.50 4.23
CA HIS A 235 -15.59 1.51 4.15
C HIS A 235 -16.80 2.03 3.38
N PHE A 236 -17.12 3.32 3.51
CA PHE A 236 -18.26 3.93 2.85
C PHE A 236 -18.06 4.01 1.34
N SER A 237 -16.87 4.44 0.89
CA SER A 237 -16.53 4.44 -0.54
C SER A 237 -16.52 3.04 -1.14
N ALA A 238 -15.92 2.06 -0.45
CA ALA A 238 -15.96 0.67 -0.88
C ALA A 238 -17.39 0.12 -0.94
N TRP A 239 -18.23 0.47 0.03
CA TRP A 239 -19.63 0.08 0.07
C TRP A 239 -20.45 0.72 -1.07
N LEU A 240 -20.19 1.99 -1.38
CA LEU A 240 -20.81 2.70 -2.50
C LEU A 240 -20.42 2.08 -3.85
N LEU A 241 -19.13 1.82 -4.05
CA LEU A 241 -18.62 1.18 -5.28
C LEU A 241 -19.17 -0.25 -5.44
N ALA A 242 -19.30 -0.99 -4.34
CA ALA A 242 -19.88 -2.33 -4.36
C ALA A 242 -21.33 -2.34 -4.88
N GLN A 243 -22.08 -1.24 -4.74
CA GLN A 243 -23.46 -1.14 -5.27
C GLN A 243 -23.53 -1.19 -6.80
N ARG A 244 -22.42 -1.01 -7.52
CA ARG A 244 -22.39 -1.15 -8.99
C ARG A 244 -22.57 -2.60 -9.45
N HIS A 245 -22.34 -3.58 -8.57
CA HIS A 245 -22.44 -4.99 -8.90
C HIS A 245 -23.87 -5.52 -8.69
N ALA A 246 -24.46 -6.12 -9.73
CA ALA A 246 -25.81 -6.70 -9.68
C ALA A 246 -25.97 -7.71 -8.53
N LYS A 247 -24.97 -8.58 -8.32
CA LYS A 247 -24.93 -9.56 -7.22
C LYS A 247 -25.03 -8.92 -5.82
N VAL A 248 -24.54 -7.69 -5.66
CA VAL A 248 -24.59 -6.96 -4.38
C VAL A 248 -25.96 -6.29 -4.20
N ARG A 249 -26.50 -5.68 -5.26
CA ARG A 249 -27.82 -5.03 -5.23
C ARG A 249 -28.97 -5.98 -5.00
N ALA A 250 -28.86 -7.22 -5.49
CA ALA A 250 -29.86 -8.27 -5.27
C ALA A 250 -30.07 -8.61 -3.78
N ARG A 251 -29.16 -8.22 -2.88
CA ARG A 251 -29.27 -8.49 -1.45
C ARG A 251 -30.11 -7.41 -0.73
N PRO A 252 -30.91 -7.79 0.30
CA PRO A 252 -31.69 -6.84 1.10
C PRO A 252 -30.82 -5.69 1.65
N VAL A 253 -31.41 -4.48 1.71
CA VAL A 253 -30.73 -3.27 2.21
C VAL A 253 -30.25 -3.46 3.65
N SER A 254 -31.06 -4.05 4.51
CA SER A 254 -30.73 -4.36 5.91
C SER A 254 -29.46 -5.19 6.01
N THR A 255 -29.33 -6.25 5.20
CA THR A 255 -28.14 -7.11 5.14
C THR A 255 -26.91 -6.35 4.63
N ARG A 256 -27.07 -5.46 3.65
CA ARG A 256 -25.99 -4.60 3.14
C ARG A 256 -25.51 -3.61 4.21
N LEU A 257 -26.44 -2.97 4.92
CA LEU A 257 -26.13 -2.01 5.98
C LEU A 257 -25.49 -2.69 7.19
N ARG A 258 -26.03 -3.83 7.62
CA ARG A 258 -25.47 -4.64 8.72
C ARG A 258 -24.02 -5.05 8.42
N ARG A 259 -23.73 -5.49 7.19
CA ARG A 259 -22.35 -5.83 6.78
C ARG A 259 -21.43 -4.62 6.76
N PHE A 260 -21.91 -3.47 6.32
CA PHE A 260 -21.16 -2.22 6.37
C PHE A 260 -20.82 -1.83 7.81
N ALA A 261 -21.84 -1.76 8.69
CA ALA A 261 -21.68 -1.43 10.09
C ALA A 261 -20.72 -2.42 10.80
N ALA A 262 -20.89 -3.73 10.58
CA ALA A 262 -20.01 -4.74 11.16
C ALA A 262 -18.54 -4.58 10.72
N LYS A 263 -18.29 -4.25 9.44
CA LYS A 263 -16.92 -3.98 8.96
C LYS A 263 -16.34 -2.71 9.58
N LEU A 264 -17.13 -1.65 9.64
CA LEU A 264 -16.71 -0.38 10.23
C LEU A 264 -16.41 -0.52 11.72
N LEU A 265 -17.30 -1.14 12.49
CA LEU A 265 -17.11 -1.41 13.91
C LEU A 265 -15.89 -2.30 14.17
N ARG A 266 -15.67 -3.34 13.34
CA ARG A 266 -14.47 -4.18 13.44
C ARG A 266 -13.17 -3.39 13.25
N SER A 267 -13.06 -2.56 12.20
CA SER A 267 -11.86 -1.74 11.98
C SER A 267 -11.69 -0.68 13.07
N THR A 268 -12.80 -0.13 13.58
CA THR A 268 -12.80 0.81 14.70
C THR A 268 -12.28 0.14 15.97
N ALA A 269 -12.79 -1.05 16.30
CA ALA A 269 -12.33 -1.84 17.44
C ALA A 269 -10.85 -2.21 17.31
N TYR A 270 -10.42 -2.70 16.13
CA TYR A 270 -9.01 -2.96 15.84
C TYR A 270 -8.12 -1.76 16.17
N PHE A 271 -8.45 -0.58 15.62
CA PHE A 271 -7.65 0.62 15.81
C PHE A 271 -7.67 1.10 17.26
N THR A 272 -8.85 1.11 17.90
CA THR A 272 -8.99 1.51 19.29
C THR A 272 -8.17 0.60 20.20
N THR A 273 -8.27 -0.71 20.04
CA THR A 273 -7.45 -1.68 20.79
C THR A 273 -5.97 -1.47 20.51
N PHE A 274 -5.57 -1.29 19.26
CA PHE A 274 -4.18 -1.05 18.88
C PHE A 274 -3.58 0.18 19.58
N VAL A 275 -4.26 1.33 19.52
CA VAL A 275 -3.80 2.58 20.14
C VAL A 275 -3.84 2.49 21.68
N TYR A 276 -4.89 1.89 22.23
CA TYR A 276 -5.05 1.73 23.67
C TYR A 276 -3.96 0.84 24.26
N VAL A 277 -3.74 -0.36 23.68
CA VAL A 277 -2.70 -1.29 24.14
C VAL A 277 -1.31 -0.67 23.97
N GLY A 278 -1.03 0.02 22.86
CA GLY A 278 0.24 0.71 22.66
C GLY A 278 0.50 1.81 23.69
N TRP A 279 -0.54 2.56 24.06
CA TRP A 279 -0.45 3.53 25.15
C TRP A 279 -0.18 2.86 26.50
N VAL A 280 -0.99 1.86 26.89
CA VAL A 280 -0.84 1.14 28.17
C VAL A 280 0.58 0.56 28.27
N LEU A 281 1.05 -0.13 27.25
CA LEU A 281 2.40 -0.70 27.23
C LEU A 281 3.48 0.37 27.34
N SER A 282 3.39 1.45 26.55
CA SER A 282 4.36 2.55 26.65
C SER A 282 4.45 3.14 28.05
N CYS A 283 3.33 3.16 28.78
CA CYS A 283 3.26 3.69 30.12
C CYS A 283 3.75 2.73 31.21
N HIS A 284 3.39 1.46 31.11
CA HIS A 284 3.73 0.44 32.10
C HIS A 284 5.13 -0.14 31.89
N MET A 285 5.60 -0.28 30.65
CA MET A 285 6.92 -0.85 30.36
C MET A 285 8.05 -0.01 30.96
N GLY A 286 7.85 1.30 31.14
CA GLY A 286 8.83 2.15 31.81
C GLY A 286 9.07 1.87 33.29
N LYS A 287 8.32 0.95 33.89
CA LYS A 287 8.53 0.44 35.25
C LYS A 287 9.30 -0.87 35.30
N PHE A 288 9.48 -1.54 34.16
CA PHE A 288 10.13 -2.86 34.06
C PHE A 288 11.53 -2.76 33.47
N GLY A 289 12.42 -3.64 33.92
CA GLY A 289 13.81 -3.73 33.46
C GLY A 289 14.71 -2.57 33.89
N ASP A 290 15.92 -2.54 33.34
CA ASP A 290 16.89 -1.50 33.69
C ASP A 290 16.50 -0.12 33.13
N ARG A 291 17.02 0.95 33.75
CA ARG A 291 16.81 2.32 33.27
C ARG A 291 17.78 2.72 32.16
N SER A 292 18.42 1.77 31.48
CA SER A 292 19.31 2.09 30.36
C SER A 292 18.52 2.58 29.15
N LEU A 293 19.19 3.39 28.32
CA LEU A 293 18.64 3.82 27.03
C LEU A 293 18.42 2.64 26.08
N THR A 294 19.28 1.62 26.14
CA THR A 294 19.17 0.40 25.33
C THR A 294 17.90 -0.38 25.66
N HIS A 295 17.60 -0.56 26.95
CA HIS A 295 16.38 -1.22 27.36
C HIS A 295 15.15 -0.38 27.01
N ARG A 296 15.22 0.96 27.13
CA ARG A 296 14.14 1.84 26.67
C ARG A 296 13.85 1.70 25.17
N LYS A 297 14.88 1.57 24.34
CA LYS A 297 14.73 1.32 22.88
C LYS A 297 13.94 0.03 22.62
N LEU A 298 14.29 -1.05 23.33
CA LEU A 298 13.56 -2.32 23.26
C LEU A 298 12.10 -2.15 23.74
N GLN A 299 11.86 -1.40 24.81
CA GLN A 299 10.50 -1.14 25.29
C GLN A 299 9.64 -0.39 24.28
N PHE A 300 10.18 0.61 23.56
CA PHE A 300 9.45 1.26 22.48
C PHE A 300 9.18 0.31 21.33
N PHE A 301 10.15 -0.54 20.96
CA PHE A 301 9.94 -1.55 19.94
C PHE A 301 8.81 -2.52 20.32
N LEU A 302 8.86 -3.08 21.53
CA LEU A 302 7.81 -3.98 22.04
C LEU A 302 6.47 -3.26 22.23
N GLY A 303 6.50 -1.99 22.62
CA GLY A 303 5.33 -1.12 22.75
C GLY A 303 4.62 -0.83 21.42
N GLY A 304 5.27 -1.06 20.27
CA GLY A 304 4.63 -1.09 18.95
C GLY A 304 4.36 -2.51 18.44
N ALA A 305 5.25 -3.47 18.73
CA ALA A 305 5.13 -4.84 18.25
C ALA A 305 3.96 -5.60 18.90
N LEU A 306 3.79 -5.53 20.22
CA LEU A 306 2.73 -6.25 20.93
C LEU A 306 1.30 -5.76 20.60
N PRO A 307 1.02 -4.45 20.52
CA PRO A 307 -0.30 -3.98 20.09
C PRO A 307 -0.68 -4.44 18.70
N SER A 308 0.30 -4.78 17.85
CA SER A 308 0.06 -5.27 16.49
C SER A 308 -0.72 -6.58 16.46
N LEU A 309 -0.74 -7.36 17.56
CA LEU A 309 -1.63 -8.51 17.71
C LEU A 309 -3.12 -8.14 17.60
N ALA A 310 -3.49 -6.87 17.83
CA ALA A 310 -4.85 -6.38 17.59
C ALA A 310 -5.31 -6.61 16.13
N ILE A 311 -4.39 -6.82 15.18
CA ILE A 311 -4.71 -7.15 13.79
C ILE A 311 -5.56 -8.42 13.66
N PHE A 312 -5.57 -9.30 14.68
CA PHE A 312 -6.45 -10.46 14.72
C PHE A 312 -7.94 -10.09 14.81
N ILE A 313 -8.28 -8.90 15.32
CA ILE A 313 -9.65 -8.36 15.30
C ILE A 313 -10.10 -8.13 13.85
N GLU A 314 -9.17 -7.78 12.95
CA GLU A 314 -9.47 -7.59 11.53
C GLU A 314 -9.65 -8.91 10.78
N SER A 315 -10.44 -8.85 9.70
CA SER A 315 -10.66 -10.00 8.83
C SER A 315 -9.38 -10.37 8.06
N PRO A 316 -9.11 -11.66 7.76
CA PRO A 316 -7.90 -12.08 7.04
C PRO A 316 -7.65 -11.30 5.73
N SER A 317 -8.70 -10.99 4.98
CA SER A 317 -8.60 -10.21 3.73
C SER A 317 -8.14 -8.76 3.91
N ARG A 318 -8.21 -8.21 5.13
CA ARG A 318 -7.76 -6.86 5.50
C ARG A 318 -6.36 -6.84 6.13
N ARG A 319 -5.94 -7.93 6.77
CA ARG A 319 -4.65 -8.01 7.47
C ARG A 319 -3.48 -7.78 6.51
N ARG A 320 -3.50 -8.46 5.36
CA ARG A 320 -2.41 -8.37 4.37
C ARG A 320 -2.27 -6.97 3.75
N PRO A 321 -3.33 -6.31 3.25
CA PRO A 321 -3.21 -4.92 2.78
C PRO A 321 -2.66 -3.97 3.84
N ILE A 322 -3.10 -4.10 5.10
CA ILE A 322 -2.60 -3.29 6.21
C ILE A 322 -1.10 -3.56 6.43
N GLY A 323 -0.71 -4.83 6.49
CA GLY A 323 0.69 -5.25 6.67
C GLY A 323 1.59 -4.76 5.55
N LEU A 324 1.18 -4.92 4.29
CA LEU A 324 1.94 -4.49 3.12
C LEU A 324 2.21 -2.97 3.16
N ILE A 325 1.19 -2.17 3.47
CA ILE A 325 1.33 -0.72 3.59
C ILE A 325 2.31 -0.38 4.71
N LEU A 326 2.13 -0.92 5.91
CA LEU A 326 2.99 -0.60 7.05
C LEU A 326 4.44 -1.05 6.84
N THR A 327 4.65 -2.28 6.37
CA THR A 327 5.99 -2.82 6.07
C THR A 327 6.69 -1.96 5.02
N SER A 328 5.99 -1.54 3.96
CA SER A 328 6.61 -0.67 2.94
C SER A 328 7.08 0.68 3.53
N TYR A 329 6.27 1.32 4.39
CA TYR A 329 6.71 2.55 5.05
C TYR A 329 7.90 2.33 5.98
N VAL A 330 7.92 1.20 6.68
CA VAL A 330 9.00 0.86 7.60
C VAL A 330 10.30 0.60 6.86
N LEU A 331 10.28 -0.10 5.74
CA LEU A 331 11.47 -0.34 4.93
C LEU A 331 12.10 0.96 4.44
N VAL A 332 11.30 1.98 4.12
CA VAL A 332 11.83 3.33 3.81
C VAL A 332 12.53 3.93 5.01
N SER A 333 11.91 3.90 6.19
CA SER A 333 12.52 4.42 7.43
C SER A 333 13.79 3.65 7.82
N MET A 334 13.77 2.32 7.78
CA MET A 334 14.93 1.46 8.02
C MET A 334 16.06 1.77 7.05
N GLY A 335 15.76 1.91 5.76
CA GLY A 335 16.73 2.33 4.74
C GLY A 335 17.33 3.70 5.04
N ASN A 336 16.51 4.69 5.42
CA ASN A 336 16.99 6.02 5.80
C ASN A 336 17.93 5.95 7.01
N VAL A 337 17.63 5.13 8.02
CA VAL A 337 18.50 4.96 9.19
C VAL A 337 19.80 4.22 8.82
N ALA A 338 19.70 3.12 8.08
CA ALA A 338 20.83 2.28 7.70
C ALA A 338 21.84 3.03 6.82
N PHE A 339 21.33 3.83 5.87
CA PHE A 339 22.17 4.51 4.87
C PHE A 339 22.38 6.01 5.16
N ARG A 340 22.00 6.52 6.35
CA ARG A 340 22.14 7.94 6.71
C ARG A 340 23.57 8.50 6.59
N ARG A 341 24.58 7.65 6.75
CA ARG A 341 26.00 8.02 6.66
C ARG A 341 26.60 7.85 5.26
N ILE A 342 25.79 7.46 4.28
CA ILE A 342 26.25 7.21 2.90
C ILE A 342 25.59 8.26 1.98
N PRO A 343 26.28 9.39 1.70
CA PRO A 343 25.66 10.54 1.03
C PRO A 343 25.11 10.21 -0.36
N TRP A 344 25.80 9.38 -1.14
CA TRP A 344 25.39 9.03 -2.50
C TRP A 344 24.17 8.09 -2.55
N LEU A 345 23.78 7.47 -1.43
CA LEU A 345 22.55 6.67 -1.32
C LEU A 345 21.33 7.49 -0.90
N GLN A 346 21.50 8.78 -0.59
CA GLN A 346 20.38 9.65 -0.26
C GLN A 346 19.48 9.91 -1.48
N PRO A 347 18.15 10.06 -1.31
CA PRO A 347 17.24 10.29 -2.42
C PRO A 347 17.64 11.52 -3.24
N GLY A 348 17.91 11.31 -4.54
CA GLY A 348 18.30 12.36 -5.46
C GLY A 348 19.77 12.82 -5.36
N ALA A 349 20.60 12.18 -4.53
CA ALA A 349 22.00 12.56 -4.35
C ALA A 349 22.95 12.00 -5.43
N SER A 350 22.58 10.93 -6.13
CA SER A 350 23.44 10.30 -7.14
C SER A 350 22.63 9.67 -8.30
N PRO A 351 23.15 9.72 -9.54
CA PRO A 351 22.58 8.98 -10.67
C PRO A 351 22.61 7.46 -10.43
N VAL A 352 23.62 6.94 -9.73
CA VAL A 352 23.76 5.50 -9.42
C VAL A 352 22.56 5.03 -8.59
N ARG A 353 22.17 5.81 -7.57
CA ARG A 353 20.98 5.53 -6.78
C ARG A 353 19.72 5.51 -7.65
N GLY A 354 19.62 6.44 -8.59
CA GLY A 354 18.50 6.50 -9.55
C GLY A 354 18.41 5.26 -10.44
N VAL A 355 19.54 4.71 -10.90
CA VAL A 355 19.58 3.46 -11.69
C VAL A 355 19.17 2.27 -10.82
N LEU A 356 19.68 2.16 -9.59
CA LEU A 356 19.28 1.10 -8.65
C LEU A 356 17.78 1.16 -8.35
N GLU A 357 17.25 2.36 -8.11
CA GLU A 357 15.82 2.59 -7.88
C GLU A 357 14.96 2.17 -9.08
N ALA A 358 15.38 2.55 -10.30
CA ALA A 358 14.70 2.15 -11.53
C ALA A 358 14.78 0.63 -11.76
N GLY A 359 15.91 0.00 -11.48
CA GLY A 359 16.11 -1.44 -11.56
C GLY A 359 15.23 -2.22 -10.58
N CYS A 360 15.17 -1.79 -9.32
CA CYS A 360 14.28 -2.38 -8.31
C CYS A 360 12.79 -2.25 -8.70
N ALA A 361 12.38 -1.09 -9.21
CA ALA A 361 11.02 -0.89 -9.70
C ALA A 361 10.71 -1.79 -10.90
N ALA A 362 11.63 -1.88 -11.87
CA ALA A 362 11.50 -2.73 -13.05
C ALA A 362 11.35 -4.21 -12.66
N ALA A 363 12.20 -4.71 -11.77
CA ALA A 363 12.13 -6.09 -11.28
C ALA A 363 10.82 -6.36 -10.53
N ALA A 364 10.41 -5.47 -9.62
CA ALA A 364 9.20 -5.64 -8.83
C ALA A 364 7.92 -5.64 -9.68
N VAL A 365 7.83 -4.75 -10.67
CA VAL A 365 6.66 -4.71 -11.56
C VAL A 365 6.69 -5.90 -12.51
N ALA A 366 7.84 -6.26 -13.08
CA ALA A 366 7.97 -7.41 -13.96
C ALA A 366 7.54 -8.72 -13.29
N ALA A 367 7.89 -8.91 -12.01
CA ALA A 367 7.50 -10.09 -11.23
C ALA A 367 5.99 -10.17 -10.96
N THR A 368 5.26 -9.06 -10.98
CA THR A 368 3.87 -8.99 -10.51
C THR A 368 2.87 -8.64 -11.60
N ILE A 369 3.33 -8.17 -12.77
CA ILE A 369 2.46 -7.62 -13.81
C ILE A 369 1.51 -8.67 -14.38
N SER A 370 1.99 -9.89 -14.64
CA SER A 370 1.18 -10.97 -15.22
C SER A 370 0.01 -11.32 -14.31
N ALA A 371 0.30 -11.63 -13.04
CA ALA A 371 -0.73 -11.89 -12.02
C ALA A 371 -1.67 -10.70 -11.83
N SER A 372 -1.16 -9.47 -11.93
CA SER A 372 -1.98 -8.25 -11.80
C SER A 372 -2.93 -8.04 -12.99
N LEU A 373 -2.51 -8.37 -14.22
CA LEU A 373 -3.34 -8.28 -15.42
C LEU A 373 -4.46 -9.32 -15.41
N GLU A 374 -4.19 -10.51 -14.88
CA GLU A 374 -5.18 -11.57 -14.76
C GLU A 374 -6.21 -11.27 -13.66
N SER A 375 -5.73 -10.95 -12.47
CA SER A 375 -6.58 -10.77 -11.28
C SER A 375 -7.33 -9.43 -11.23
N ASN A 376 -6.83 -8.38 -11.88
CA ASN A 376 -7.37 -7.03 -11.73
C ASN A 376 -7.86 -6.43 -13.05
N HIS A 377 -9.20 -6.40 -13.21
CA HIS A 377 -9.85 -5.80 -14.38
C HIS A 377 -9.48 -4.33 -14.62
N LEU A 378 -9.28 -3.54 -13.56
CA LEU A 378 -8.95 -2.13 -13.70
C LEU A 378 -7.52 -1.94 -14.22
N ILE A 379 -6.54 -2.65 -13.66
CA ILE A 379 -5.14 -2.63 -14.15
C ILE A 379 -5.10 -3.11 -15.60
N ARG A 380 -5.76 -4.23 -15.89
CA ARG A 380 -5.88 -4.78 -17.24
C ARG A 380 -6.43 -3.77 -18.24
N ARG A 381 -7.54 -3.10 -17.91
CA ARG A 381 -8.16 -2.10 -18.79
C ARG A 381 -7.29 -0.86 -18.98
N ILE A 382 -6.61 -0.40 -17.92
CA ILE A 382 -5.69 0.75 -18.00
C ILE A 382 -4.47 0.41 -18.86
N LEU A 383 -3.89 -0.78 -18.72
CA LEU A 383 -2.63 -1.12 -19.38
C LEU A 383 -2.81 -1.68 -20.78
N LEU A 384 -3.81 -2.56 -21.00
CA LEU A 384 -4.05 -3.18 -22.31
C LEU A 384 -5.08 -2.40 -23.17
N GLY A 385 -5.90 -1.54 -22.55
CA GLY A 385 -7.04 -0.92 -23.23
C GLY A 385 -8.23 -1.86 -23.37
N ASP A 386 -9.37 -1.33 -23.84
CA ASP A 386 -10.66 -2.02 -23.74
C ASP A 386 -10.75 -3.31 -24.57
N ILE A 387 -10.16 -3.33 -25.76
CA ILE A 387 -10.27 -4.46 -26.69
C ILE A 387 -9.44 -5.64 -26.18
N GLU A 388 -8.14 -5.40 -25.93
CA GLU A 388 -7.20 -6.42 -25.45
C GLU A 388 -7.55 -6.89 -24.03
N ALA A 389 -8.08 -6.00 -23.17
CA ALA A 389 -8.58 -6.39 -21.86
C ALA A 389 -9.77 -7.36 -21.92
N ARG A 390 -10.70 -7.16 -22.87
CA ARG A 390 -11.83 -8.08 -23.07
C ARG A 390 -11.38 -9.41 -23.66
N ALA A 391 -10.44 -9.40 -24.60
CA ALA A 391 -9.86 -10.63 -25.15
C ALA A 391 -9.22 -11.48 -24.06
N LEU A 392 -8.37 -10.89 -23.22
CA LEU A 392 -7.79 -11.59 -22.08
C LEU A 392 -8.85 -12.05 -21.06
N GLN A 393 -9.92 -11.26 -20.85
CA GLN A 393 -11.03 -11.69 -20.00
C GLN A 393 -11.77 -12.92 -20.54
N HIS A 394 -11.93 -13.00 -21.86
CA HIS A 394 -12.54 -14.16 -22.51
C HIS A 394 -11.68 -15.41 -22.30
N GLN A 395 -10.38 -15.30 -22.60
CA GLN A 395 -9.42 -16.39 -22.41
C GLN A 395 -9.38 -16.92 -20.97
N LEU A 396 -9.44 -16.03 -19.97
CA LEU A 396 -9.48 -16.43 -18.57
C LEU A 396 -10.77 -17.20 -18.23
N LYS A 397 -11.92 -16.77 -18.74
CA LYS A 397 -13.20 -17.48 -18.55
C LYS A 397 -13.26 -18.81 -19.27
N GLU A 398 -12.58 -18.96 -20.40
CA GLU A 398 -12.48 -20.24 -21.12
C GLU A 398 -11.52 -21.22 -20.44
N ALA A 399 -10.53 -20.70 -19.71
CA ALA A 399 -9.60 -21.50 -18.93
C ALA A 399 -10.17 -21.96 -17.57
N GLU A 400 -11.05 -21.17 -16.93
CA GLU A 400 -11.73 -21.52 -15.67
C GLU A 400 -12.43 -22.92 -15.70
N PRO A 401 -13.27 -23.27 -16.70
CA PRO A 401 -13.93 -24.58 -16.74
C PRO A 401 -12.98 -25.73 -17.09
N LYS A 402 -11.88 -25.48 -17.80
CA LYS A 402 -10.85 -26.50 -18.10
C LYS A 402 -10.01 -26.86 -16.87
N ALA A 403 -9.78 -25.89 -15.98
CA ALA A 403 -9.12 -26.12 -14.70
C ALA A 403 -10.01 -26.92 -13.73
N GLU A 404 -11.31 -26.62 -13.65
CA GLU A 404 -12.27 -27.38 -12.83
C GLU A 404 -12.48 -28.83 -13.33
N LEU A 405 -12.35 -29.10 -14.64
CA LEU A 405 -12.39 -30.45 -15.19
C LEU A 405 -11.08 -31.22 -14.93
N ALA A 406 -9.92 -30.57 -15.07
CA ALA A 406 -8.62 -31.20 -14.81
C ALA A 406 -8.38 -31.49 -13.32
N GLU A 407 -8.92 -30.67 -12.41
CA GLU A 407 -8.87 -30.91 -10.95
C GLU A 407 -9.77 -32.10 -10.51
N ASN A 408 -10.73 -32.51 -11.37
CA ASN A 408 -11.57 -33.69 -11.18
C ASN A 408 -11.06 -34.94 -11.94
N GLU A 409 -10.01 -34.83 -12.74
CA GLU A 409 -9.40 -35.90 -13.53
C GLU A 409 -7.98 -36.28 -13.05
N GLU A 410 -7.66 -36.14 -11.76
CA GLU A 410 -6.52 -36.90 -11.21
C GLU A 410 -6.85 -38.40 -11.20
N PRO A 411 -5.89 -39.26 -11.59
CA PRO A 411 -6.19 -40.60 -12.06
C PRO A 411 -6.66 -41.48 -10.91
N SER A 412 -7.83 -42.11 -11.13
CA SER A 412 -8.19 -43.35 -10.44
C SER A 412 -6.97 -44.25 -10.38
N ARG A 413 -6.52 -44.58 -9.16
CA ARG A 413 -5.58 -45.67 -8.90
C ARG A 413 -6.11 -46.92 -9.61
N GLY A 414 -5.57 -47.18 -10.81
CA GLY A 414 -5.65 -48.48 -11.45
C GLY A 414 -4.85 -49.45 -10.60
N GLY A 415 -5.47 -50.57 -10.27
CA GLY A 415 -4.89 -51.59 -9.42
C GLY A 415 -3.58 -52.15 -9.98
N TYR A 416 -2.69 -52.51 -9.06
CA TYR A 416 -2.45 -53.91 -8.70
C TYR A 416 -2.30 -53.99 -7.17
#